data_AF-A0A4U0RVP5-F1
#
_entry.id   AF-A0A4U0RVP5-F1
#
_cell.length_a   1.000
_cell.length_b   1.000
_cell.length_c   1.000
_cell.angle_alpha   90.00
_cell.angle_beta   90.00
_cell.angle_gamma   90.00
#
_symmetry.space_group_name_H-M   'P 1'
#
loop_
_entity.id
_entity.type
_entity.pdbx_description
1 polymer ?
#
loop_
_entity_poly.entity_id
_entity_poly.type
_entity_poly.pdbx_seq_one_letter_code
_entity_poly.pdbx_strand_id
1 'polypeptide(L)'
;MKVTHRFHPWFGLEFVFVDRRLAWDEDRVSFVGEDGAVASLPAAWTDIPAGSGVLDDAQRARITALAGDFPSLWNDPATPVRERKRLLRLLVTDVTMIRTEQITAHVRLRGGQEHTLVMPVPLASWQIRQTPAEVVNTIDRLLDDHTDAQIAEILTAQGQVSGMNQSIHVGIVKHIRRAYHLRSHPQRLTELGMVSLNEIARRLALHPNTIKKWRDAGLLTGRLANDKGEYLYHLPGPDLVRPRIGRPPACGPSHDSAEASRCRSPASSGATETAPTKAEEQQ
;
A
#
# COMPACT_ATOMS: atom_id res chain seq x y z
N MET A 1 -26.91 -57.44 -17.90
CA MET A 1 -25.55 -58.01 -17.84
C MET A 1 -25.65 -59.36 -17.18
N LYS A 2 -25.18 -60.43 -17.80
CA LYS A 2 -25.20 -61.79 -17.27
C LYS A 2 -23.80 -62.27 -16.93
N VAL A 3 -23.65 -62.98 -15.81
CA VAL A 3 -22.38 -63.61 -15.42
C VAL A 3 -22.21 -64.95 -16.14
N THR A 4 -21.14 -65.09 -16.92
CA THR A 4 -20.86 -66.23 -17.81
C THR A 4 -19.78 -67.18 -17.27
N HIS A 5 -19.10 -66.85 -16.17
CA HIS A 5 -18.04 -67.69 -15.61
C HIS A 5 -18.57 -68.88 -14.78
N ARG A 6 -18.35 -70.11 -15.26
CA ARG A 6 -18.95 -71.35 -14.73
C ARG A 6 -18.66 -71.67 -13.26
N PHE A 7 -17.55 -71.17 -12.71
CA PHE A 7 -17.16 -71.43 -11.31
C PHE A 7 -17.43 -70.24 -10.38
N HIS A 8 -18.16 -69.23 -10.86
CA HIS A 8 -18.53 -68.08 -10.04
C HIS A 8 -19.86 -68.33 -9.31
N PRO A 9 -20.01 -67.94 -8.02
CA PRO A 9 -21.27 -68.11 -7.28
C PRO A 9 -22.49 -67.47 -7.94
N TRP A 10 -22.26 -66.45 -8.76
CA TRP A 10 -23.31 -65.72 -9.49
C TRP A 10 -23.50 -66.18 -10.94
N PHE A 11 -22.94 -67.33 -11.33
CA PHE A 11 -23.07 -67.87 -12.69
C PHE A 11 -24.54 -67.95 -13.12
N GLY A 12 -24.86 -67.36 -14.28
CA GLY A 12 -26.20 -67.37 -14.86
C GLY A 12 -27.13 -66.27 -14.34
N LEU A 13 -26.76 -65.51 -13.30
CA LEU A 13 -27.54 -64.38 -12.80
C LEU A 13 -27.39 -63.14 -13.70
N GLU A 14 -28.45 -62.34 -13.73
CA GLU A 14 -28.51 -61.09 -14.47
C GLU A 14 -28.55 -59.89 -13.52
N PHE A 15 -27.77 -58.86 -13.85
CA PHE A 15 -27.64 -57.63 -13.09
C PHE A 15 -27.78 -56.40 -13.99
N VAL A 16 -28.08 -55.26 -13.36
CA VAL A 16 -28.14 -53.95 -14.01
C VAL A 16 -26.72 -53.44 -14.23
N PHE A 17 -26.35 -53.25 -15.49
CA PHE A 17 -25.06 -52.71 -15.90
C PHE A 17 -24.93 -51.24 -15.47
N VAL A 18 -23.76 -50.87 -14.93
CA VAL A 18 -23.43 -49.48 -14.59
C VAL A 18 -22.37 -48.92 -15.54
N ASP A 19 -21.20 -49.56 -15.57
CA ASP A 19 -20.01 -49.07 -16.28
C ASP A 19 -19.03 -50.22 -16.55
N ARG A 20 -18.22 -50.10 -17.60
CA ARG A 20 -17.08 -50.98 -17.89
C ARG A 20 -15.83 -50.12 -17.99
N ARG A 21 -14.82 -50.43 -17.18
CA ARG A 21 -13.60 -49.64 -17.06
C ARG A 21 -12.37 -50.53 -17.01
N LEU A 22 -11.26 -50.01 -17.53
CA LEU A 22 -9.95 -50.60 -17.34
C LEU A 22 -9.43 -50.20 -15.95
N ALA A 23 -9.35 -51.14 -15.02
CA ALA A 23 -8.85 -50.92 -13.67
C ALA A 23 -7.56 -51.71 -13.47
N TRP A 24 -6.41 -51.01 -13.41
CA TRP A 24 -5.09 -51.61 -13.13
C TRP A 24 -4.78 -52.84 -14.02
N ASP A 25 -4.89 -52.65 -15.34
CA ASP A 25 -4.71 -53.69 -16.38
C ASP A 25 -5.78 -54.78 -16.45
N GLU A 26 -6.82 -54.74 -15.59
CA GLU A 26 -7.95 -55.65 -15.64
C GLU A 26 -9.21 -54.93 -16.15
N ASP A 27 -9.79 -55.42 -17.24
CA ASP A 27 -11.07 -54.92 -17.76
C ASP A 27 -12.21 -55.42 -16.88
N ARG A 28 -12.94 -54.50 -16.24
CA ARG A 28 -13.96 -54.82 -15.24
C ARG A 28 -15.29 -54.17 -15.56
N VAL A 29 -16.36 -54.91 -15.28
CA VAL A 29 -17.75 -54.45 -15.40
C VAL A 29 -18.32 -54.25 -14.00
N SER A 30 -18.86 -53.07 -13.74
CA SER A 30 -19.57 -52.72 -12.51
C SER A 30 -21.07 -52.88 -12.71
N PHE A 31 -21.76 -53.36 -11.69
CA PHE A 31 -23.20 -53.57 -11.68
C PHE A 31 -23.80 -53.28 -10.30
N VAL A 32 -25.10 -53.04 -10.27
CA VAL A 32 -25.85 -52.87 -9.00
C VAL A 32 -26.54 -54.19 -8.65
N GLY A 33 -26.32 -54.67 -7.42
CA GLY A 33 -27.03 -55.81 -6.85
C GLY A 33 -28.46 -55.44 -6.42
N GLU A 34 -29.28 -56.43 -6.09
CA GLU A 34 -30.66 -56.20 -5.60
C GLU A 34 -30.72 -55.41 -4.29
N ASP A 35 -29.63 -55.43 -3.51
CA ASP A 35 -29.43 -54.66 -2.29
C ASP A 35 -29.03 -53.19 -2.54
N GLY A 36 -28.90 -52.79 -3.81
CA GLY A 36 -28.44 -51.46 -4.21
C GLY A 36 -26.92 -51.28 -4.10
N ALA A 37 -26.17 -52.32 -3.73
CA ALA A 37 -24.72 -52.25 -3.62
C ALA A 37 -24.06 -52.35 -5.00
N VAL A 38 -23.02 -51.54 -5.24
CA VAL A 38 -22.24 -51.60 -6.48
C VAL A 38 -21.11 -52.61 -6.32
N ALA A 39 -21.16 -53.67 -7.12
CA ALA A 39 -20.12 -54.70 -7.21
C ALA A 39 -19.45 -54.66 -8.58
N SER A 40 -18.28 -55.31 -8.72
CA SER A 40 -17.57 -55.39 -9.99
C SER A 40 -16.98 -56.78 -10.25
N LEU A 41 -17.08 -57.24 -11.50
CA LEU A 41 -16.52 -58.50 -11.99
C LEU A 41 -15.58 -58.25 -13.18
N PRO A 42 -14.61 -59.14 -13.44
CA PRO A 42 -13.86 -59.12 -14.69
C PRO A 42 -14.80 -59.19 -15.89
N ALA A 43 -14.57 -58.38 -16.92
CA ALA A 43 -15.41 -58.34 -18.12
C ALA A 43 -15.47 -59.70 -18.82
N ALA A 44 -14.38 -60.48 -18.76
CA ALA A 44 -14.29 -61.84 -19.28
C ALA A 44 -15.28 -62.82 -18.62
N TRP A 45 -15.83 -62.50 -17.46
CA TRP A 45 -16.81 -63.31 -16.73
C TRP A 45 -18.25 -62.89 -17.02
N THR A 46 -18.46 -62.04 -18.02
CA THR A 46 -19.73 -61.38 -18.28
C THR A 46 -20.03 -61.43 -19.78
N ASP A 47 -21.30 -61.29 -20.16
CA ASP A 47 -21.74 -61.25 -21.56
C ASP A 47 -21.64 -59.85 -22.19
N ILE A 48 -21.11 -58.87 -21.44
CA ILE A 48 -21.00 -57.50 -21.93
C ILE A 48 -19.90 -57.43 -23.00
N PRO A 49 -20.23 -57.05 -24.25
CA PRO A 49 -19.25 -56.94 -25.32
C PRO A 49 -18.24 -55.85 -24.99
N ALA A 50 -17.01 -56.01 -25.47
CA ALA A 50 -16.02 -54.93 -25.44
C ALA A 50 -16.62 -53.74 -26.19
N GLY A 51 -16.93 -52.66 -25.47
CA GLY A 51 -17.37 -51.42 -26.10
C GLY A 51 -16.29 -50.99 -27.08
N SER A 52 -16.64 -50.74 -28.33
CA SER A 52 -15.69 -50.44 -29.41
C SER A 52 -14.92 -49.13 -29.22
N GLY A 53 -15.13 -48.41 -28.12
CA GLY A 53 -14.65 -47.04 -27.92
C GLY A 53 -15.24 -46.03 -28.92
N VAL A 54 -16.11 -46.50 -29.83
CA VAL A 54 -16.77 -45.67 -30.83
C VAL A 54 -18.01 -45.08 -30.19
N LEU A 55 -17.96 -43.78 -29.93
CA LEU A 55 -19.12 -43.01 -29.50
C LEU A 55 -20.15 -42.97 -30.62
N ASP A 56 -21.40 -43.31 -30.31
CA ASP A 56 -22.51 -43.08 -31.24
C ASP A 56 -22.77 -41.57 -31.44
N ASP A 57 -23.47 -41.20 -32.51
CA ASP A 57 -23.69 -39.79 -32.84
C ASP A 57 -24.52 -39.05 -31.77
N ALA A 58 -25.42 -39.74 -31.06
CA ALA A 58 -26.22 -39.16 -29.98
C ALA A 58 -25.38 -38.93 -28.71
N GLN A 59 -24.45 -39.82 -28.38
CA GLN A 59 -23.46 -39.71 -27.32
C GLN A 59 -22.49 -38.57 -27.64
N ARG A 60 -22.00 -38.49 -28.88
CA ARG A 60 -21.15 -37.40 -29.34
C ARG A 60 -21.89 -36.06 -29.20
N ALA A 61 -23.13 -35.96 -29.66
CA ALA A 61 -23.94 -34.75 -29.54
C ALA A 61 -24.16 -34.35 -28.08
N ARG A 62 -24.45 -35.30 -27.18
CA ARG A 62 -24.58 -35.04 -25.74
C ARG A 62 -23.28 -34.54 -25.11
N ILE A 63 -22.14 -35.14 -25.44
CA ILE A 63 -20.83 -34.71 -24.93
C ILE A 63 -20.49 -33.30 -25.45
N THR A 64 -20.76 -33.02 -26.72
CA THR A 64 -20.55 -31.68 -27.31
C THR A 64 -21.46 -30.63 -26.66
N ALA A 65 -22.72 -30.97 -26.37
CA ALA A 65 -23.62 -30.08 -25.65
C ALA A 65 -23.09 -29.75 -24.24
N LEU A 66 -22.66 -30.76 -23.48
CA LEU A 66 -22.06 -30.57 -22.15
C LEU A 66 -20.77 -29.71 -22.20
N ALA A 67 -19.96 -29.85 -23.24
CA ALA A 67 -18.78 -29.01 -23.44
C ALA A 67 -19.13 -27.56 -23.77
N GLY A 68 -20.26 -27.32 -24.45
CA GLY A 68 -20.79 -25.98 -24.74
C GLY A 68 -21.17 -25.18 -23.49
N ASP A 69 -21.63 -25.86 -22.44
CA ASP A 69 -22.03 -25.25 -21.16
C ASP A 69 -20.83 -24.93 -20.24
N PHE A 70 -19.63 -25.40 -20.59
CA PHE A 70 -18.43 -25.24 -19.76
C PHE A 70 -18.10 -23.78 -19.40
N PRO A 71 -18.11 -22.80 -20.33
CA PRO A 71 -17.82 -21.40 -20.00
C PRO A 71 -18.79 -20.81 -18.98
N SER A 72 -20.08 -21.19 -19.07
CA SER A 72 -21.12 -20.75 -18.13
C SER A 72 -20.86 -21.27 -16.72
N LEU A 73 -20.56 -22.58 -16.60
CA LEU A 73 -20.23 -23.21 -15.32
C LEU A 73 -18.94 -22.66 -14.68
N TRP A 74 -17.94 -22.34 -15.52
CA TRP A 74 -16.66 -21.79 -15.06
C TRP A 74 -16.82 -20.37 -14.49
N ASN A 75 -17.59 -19.52 -15.18
CA ASN A 75 -17.79 -18.11 -14.83
C ASN A 75 -18.85 -17.89 -13.73
N ASP A 76 -19.66 -18.89 -13.40
CA ASP A 76 -20.65 -18.80 -12.34
C ASP A 76 -19.96 -18.53 -10.97
N PRO A 77 -20.27 -17.42 -10.26
CA PRO A 77 -19.72 -17.11 -8.96
C PRO A 77 -20.11 -18.12 -7.86
N ALA A 78 -21.21 -18.86 -8.03
CA ALA A 78 -21.62 -19.91 -7.11
C ALA A 78 -20.74 -21.17 -7.21
N THR A 79 -20.00 -21.36 -8.30
CA THR A 79 -19.09 -22.51 -8.48
C THR A 79 -17.86 -22.39 -7.57
N PRO A 80 -17.71 -23.25 -6.54
CA PRO A 80 -16.58 -23.16 -5.63
C PRO A 80 -15.25 -23.53 -6.32
N VAL A 81 -14.14 -22.99 -5.83
CA VAL A 81 -12.79 -23.22 -6.40
C VAL A 81 -12.43 -24.72 -6.49
N ARG A 82 -12.94 -25.55 -5.57
CA ARG A 82 -12.75 -27.01 -5.63
C ARG A 82 -13.33 -27.64 -6.89
N GLU A 83 -14.52 -27.20 -7.32
CA GLU A 83 -15.22 -27.71 -8.50
C GLU A 83 -14.48 -27.27 -9.76
N ARG A 84 -14.08 -25.99 -9.83
CA ARG A 84 -13.23 -25.46 -10.91
C ARG A 84 -11.93 -26.25 -11.07
N LYS A 85 -11.25 -26.59 -9.98
CA LYS A 85 -10.04 -27.44 -10.01
C LYS A 85 -10.33 -28.87 -10.49
N ARG A 86 -11.47 -29.45 -10.12
CA ARG A 86 -11.89 -30.78 -10.60
C ARG A 86 -12.14 -30.76 -12.10
N LEU A 87 -12.87 -29.76 -12.60
CA LEU A 87 -13.13 -29.57 -14.01
C LEU A 87 -11.83 -29.42 -14.83
N LEU A 88 -10.89 -28.58 -14.38
CA LEU A 88 -9.59 -28.43 -15.05
C LEU A 88 -8.80 -29.75 -15.14
N ARG A 89 -8.86 -30.59 -14.10
CA ARG A 89 -8.18 -31.90 -14.11
C ARG A 89 -8.74 -32.86 -15.15
N LEU A 90 -9.98 -32.68 -15.58
CA LEU A 90 -10.59 -33.47 -16.66
C LEU A 90 -10.13 -33.01 -18.04
N LEU A 91 -9.73 -31.75 -18.19
CA LEU A 91 -9.37 -31.15 -19.48
C LEU A 91 -7.86 -31.11 -19.72
N VAL A 92 -7.08 -30.84 -18.70
CA VAL A 92 -5.63 -30.62 -18.82
C VAL A 92 -4.88 -31.89 -18.45
N THR A 93 -3.98 -32.32 -19.34
CA THR A 93 -3.07 -33.44 -19.10
C THR A 93 -1.86 -32.99 -18.30
N ASP A 94 -1.14 -32.01 -18.85
CA ASP A 94 0.03 -31.40 -18.24
C ASP A 94 0.17 -29.96 -18.75
N VAL A 95 1.00 -29.19 -18.05
CA VAL A 95 1.40 -27.83 -18.45
C VAL A 95 2.90 -27.74 -18.33
N THR A 96 3.58 -27.49 -19.44
CA THR A 96 5.03 -27.26 -19.47
C THR A 96 5.29 -25.76 -19.53
N MET A 97 5.96 -25.22 -18.51
CA MET A 97 6.32 -23.80 -18.44
C MET A 97 7.81 -23.61 -18.72
N ILE A 98 8.12 -22.75 -19.69
CA ILE A 98 9.47 -22.33 -20.03
C ILE A 98 9.60 -20.84 -19.66
N ARG A 99 10.61 -20.51 -18.86
CA ARG A 99 10.89 -19.12 -18.47
C ARG A 99 12.21 -18.66 -19.08
N THR A 100 12.12 -17.73 -20.03
CA THR A 100 13.27 -17.01 -20.59
C THR A 100 13.05 -15.51 -20.39
N GLU A 101 12.91 -14.74 -21.47
CA GLU A 101 12.51 -13.32 -21.45
C GLU A 101 11.00 -13.16 -21.18
N GLN A 102 10.22 -14.17 -21.56
CA GLN A 102 8.79 -14.30 -21.32
C GLN A 102 8.51 -15.70 -20.75
N ILE A 103 7.38 -15.87 -20.10
CA ILE A 103 6.89 -17.17 -19.65
C ILE A 103 6.06 -17.74 -20.79
N THR A 104 6.51 -18.85 -21.36
CA THR A 104 5.76 -19.63 -22.35
C THR A 104 5.18 -20.86 -21.66
N ALA A 105 3.86 -21.01 -21.66
CA ALA A 105 3.16 -22.15 -21.09
C ALA A 105 2.52 -22.96 -22.22
N HIS A 106 3.03 -24.18 -22.42
CA HIS A 106 2.44 -25.19 -23.30
C HIS A 106 1.46 -26.02 -22.50
N VAL A 107 0.18 -25.94 -22.85
CA VAL A 107 -0.91 -26.67 -22.21
C VAL A 107 -1.31 -27.83 -23.11
N ARG A 108 -1.16 -29.06 -22.61
CA ARG A 108 -1.61 -30.26 -23.31
C ARG A 108 -2.99 -30.66 -22.81
N LEU A 109 -3.96 -30.71 -23.71
CA LEU A 109 -5.33 -31.11 -23.40
C LEU A 109 -5.51 -32.62 -23.51
N ARG A 110 -6.51 -33.15 -22.80
CA ARG A 110 -7.00 -34.52 -22.97
C ARG A 110 -7.61 -34.62 -24.37
N GLY A 111 -7.00 -35.44 -25.23
CA GLY A 111 -7.32 -35.49 -26.66
C GLY A 111 -6.16 -35.10 -27.58
N GLY A 112 -5.00 -34.74 -27.01
CA GLY A 112 -3.76 -34.53 -27.77
C GLY A 112 -3.59 -33.14 -28.38
N GLN A 113 -4.57 -32.26 -28.24
CA GLN A 113 -4.45 -30.85 -28.63
C GLN A 113 -3.44 -30.14 -27.71
N GLU A 114 -2.66 -29.24 -28.30
CA GLU A 114 -1.69 -28.40 -27.60
C GLU A 114 -2.05 -26.92 -27.78
N HIS A 115 -1.96 -26.16 -26.70
CA HIS A 115 -2.18 -24.73 -26.72
C HIS A 115 -0.99 -24.00 -26.10
N THR A 116 -0.50 -22.95 -26.76
CA THR A 116 0.66 -22.18 -26.27
C THR A 116 0.19 -20.81 -25.80
N LEU A 117 0.49 -20.49 -24.55
CA LEU A 117 0.24 -19.19 -23.93
C LEU A 117 1.57 -18.49 -23.69
N VAL A 118 1.66 -17.22 -24.06
CA VAL A 118 2.84 -16.39 -23.86
C VAL A 118 2.47 -15.23 -22.95
N MET A 119 3.23 -15.03 -21.88
CA MET A 119 2.99 -13.96 -20.90
C MET A 119 4.30 -13.33 -20.43
N PRO A 120 4.32 -12.02 -20.12
CA PRO A 120 5.54 -11.36 -19.66
C PRO A 120 6.00 -11.94 -18.31
N VAL A 121 7.31 -11.93 -18.07
CA VAL A 121 7.84 -12.23 -16.74
C VAL A 121 7.34 -11.15 -15.78
N PRO A 122 6.72 -11.52 -14.63
CA PRO A 122 6.29 -10.55 -13.66
C PRO A 122 7.48 -9.76 -13.13
N LEU A 123 7.26 -8.48 -12.86
CA LEU A 123 8.26 -7.63 -12.22
C LEU A 123 8.75 -8.26 -10.92
N ALA A 124 10.05 -8.15 -10.64
CA ALA A 124 10.62 -8.63 -9.40
C ALA A 124 9.97 -7.90 -8.21
N SER A 125 9.88 -8.56 -7.06
CA SER A 125 9.19 -7.99 -5.89
C SER A 125 9.72 -6.62 -5.47
N TRP A 126 11.01 -6.34 -5.67
CA TRP A 126 11.59 -5.03 -5.38
C TRP A 126 11.17 -3.96 -6.41
N GLN A 127 11.00 -4.33 -7.69
CA GLN A 127 10.51 -3.42 -8.74
C GLN A 127 9.06 -3.03 -8.49
N ILE A 128 8.23 -3.96 -8.04
CA ILE A 128 6.84 -3.68 -7.66
C ILE A 128 6.77 -2.71 -6.49
N ARG A 129 7.67 -2.86 -5.51
CA ARG A 129 7.72 -2.01 -4.31
C ARG A 129 8.48 -0.70 -4.53
N GLN A 130 9.10 -0.53 -5.69
CA GLN A 130 9.88 0.65 -5.99
C GLN A 130 8.94 1.84 -6.15
N THR A 131 9.22 2.92 -5.44
CA THR A 131 8.46 4.17 -5.61
C THR A 131 8.59 4.67 -7.05
N PRO A 132 7.49 5.05 -7.72
CA PRO A 132 7.53 5.59 -9.07
C PRO A 132 8.48 6.79 -9.19
N ALA A 133 9.21 6.87 -10.31
CA ALA A 133 10.17 7.95 -10.54
C ALA A 133 9.53 9.35 -10.50
N GLU A 134 8.26 9.46 -10.89
CA GLU A 134 7.51 10.73 -10.83
C GLU A 134 7.39 11.27 -9.40
N VAL A 135 7.13 10.40 -8.42
CA VAL A 135 7.05 10.79 -7.00
C VAL A 135 8.42 11.20 -6.48
N VAL A 136 9.49 10.48 -6.88
CA VAL A 136 10.87 10.83 -6.52
C VAL A 136 11.26 12.20 -7.08
N ASN A 137 10.94 12.48 -8.35
CA ASN A 137 11.21 13.77 -8.99
C ASN A 137 10.38 14.90 -8.36
N THR A 138 9.16 14.60 -7.92
CA THR A 138 8.32 15.58 -7.21
C THR A 138 8.93 15.92 -5.85
N ILE A 139 9.38 14.92 -5.09
CA ILE A 139 10.12 15.12 -3.83
C ILE A 139 11.38 15.94 -4.08
N ASP A 140 12.14 15.60 -5.12
CA ASP A 140 13.38 16.29 -5.47
C ASP A 140 13.15 17.79 -5.73
N ARG A 141 12.08 18.15 -6.43
CA ARG A 141 11.71 19.55 -6.67
C ARG A 141 11.22 20.26 -5.40
N LEU A 142 10.38 19.59 -4.60
CA LEU A 142 9.83 20.20 -3.39
C LEU A 142 10.89 20.43 -2.30
N LEU A 143 11.99 19.66 -2.31
CA LEU A 143 13.12 19.83 -1.39
C LEU A 143 13.85 21.18 -1.53
N ASP A 144 13.61 21.96 -2.58
CA ASP A 144 14.21 23.29 -2.73
C ASP A 144 13.59 24.32 -1.76
N ASP A 145 12.30 24.22 -1.49
CA ASP A 145 11.55 25.22 -0.72
C ASP A 145 10.81 24.66 0.51
N HIS A 146 10.71 23.34 0.65
CA HIS A 146 9.91 22.70 1.71
C HIS A 146 10.72 21.72 2.56
N THR A 147 10.34 21.58 3.84
CA THR A 147 10.88 20.56 4.74
C THR A 147 10.28 19.18 4.48
N ASP A 148 10.94 18.11 4.95
CA ASP A 148 10.45 16.74 4.79
C ASP A 148 8.99 16.57 5.30
N ALA A 149 8.60 17.25 6.39
CA ALA A 149 7.23 17.23 6.90
C ALA A 149 6.24 17.93 5.97
N GLN A 150 6.58 19.13 5.49
CA GLN A 150 5.73 19.88 4.54
C GLN A 150 5.57 19.12 3.22
N ILE A 151 6.63 18.47 2.75
CA ILE A 151 6.59 17.62 1.54
C ILE A 151 5.60 16.47 1.75
N ALA A 152 5.63 15.82 2.91
CA ALA A 152 4.70 14.73 3.21
C ALA A 152 3.24 15.22 3.22
N GLU A 153 2.97 16.39 3.78
CA GLU A 153 1.64 17.02 3.77
C GLU A 153 1.17 17.33 2.34
N ILE A 154 2.03 17.93 1.51
CA ILE A 154 1.74 18.26 0.11
C ILE A 154 1.42 16.98 -0.68
N LEU A 155 2.26 15.95 -0.57
CA LEU A 155 2.08 14.70 -1.31
C LEU A 155 0.84 13.92 -0.85
N THR A 156 0.55 13.94 0.46
CA THR A 156 -0.68 13.36 1.01
C THR A 156 -1.91 14.09 0.49
N ALA A 157 -1.89 15.43 0.46
CA ALA A 157 -2.98 16.25 -0.07
C ALA A 157 -3.21 16.02 -1.58
N GLN A 158 -2.15 15.70 -2.33
CA GLN A 158 -2.21 15.33 -3.75
C GLN A 158 -2.69 13.88 -4.00
N GLY A 159 -2.98 13.11 -2.95
CA GLY A 159 -3.41 11.72 -3.07
C GLY A 159 -2.32 10.75 -3.56
N GLN A 160 -1.06 11.15 -3.47
CA GLN A 160 0.06 10.33 -3.92
C GLN A 160 0.34 9.19 -2.93
N VAL A 161 0.67 8.02 -3.47
CA VAL A 161 1.00 6.82 -2.68
C VAL A 161 2.42 6.35 -2.96
N SER A 162 3.03 5.73 -1.95
CA SER A 162 4.33 5.05 -2.10
C SER A 162 4.20 3.80 -2.99
N GLY A 163 5.32 3.26 -3.47
CA GLY A 163 5.36 2.01 -4.24
C GLY A 163 4.76 0.79 -3.52
N MET A 164 4.67 0.84 -2.17
CA MET A 164 3.97 -0.16 -1.36
C MET A 164 2.47 0.15 -1.15
N ASN A 165 1.90 1.08 -1.91
CA ASN A 165 0.54 1.59 -1.77
C ASN A 165 0.23 2.13 -0.36
N GLN A 166 1.22 2.80 0.24
CA GLN A 166 1.11 3.43 1.57
C GLN A 166 0.97 4.95 1.44
N SER A 167 0.26 5.58 2.37
CA SER A 167 0.19 7.04 2.49
C SER A 167 1.56 7.64 2.80
N ILE A 168 1.93 8.70 2.06
CA ILE A 168 3.25 9.31 2.15
C ILE A 168 3.34 10.19 3.40
N HIS A 169 4.01 9.68 4.44
CA HIS A 169 4.32 10.44 5.65
C HIS A 169 5.83 10.77 5.72
N VAL A 170 6.22 11.60 6.70
CA VAL A 170 7.60 12.13 6.84
C VAL A 170 8.67 11.03 6.85
N GLY A 171 8.37 9.88 7.45
CA GLY A 171 9.27 8.71 7.49
C GLY A 171 9.55 8.13 6.10
N ILE A 172 8.52 8.01 5.25
CA ILE A 172 8.65 7.55 3.86
C ILE A 172 9.45 8.55 3.04
N VAL A 173 9.19 9.86 3.18
CA VAL A 173 9.97 10.90 2.47
C VAL A 173 11.44 10.81 2.85
N LYS A 174 11.77 10.70 4.14
CA LYS A 174 13.14 10.50 4.63
C LYS A 174 13.78 9.23 4.08
N HIS A 175 13.02 8.15 3.97
CA HIS A 175 13.50 6.89 3.40
C HIS A 175 13.79 7.03 1.90
N ILE A 176 12.85 7.57 1.11
CA ILE A 176 13.02 7.83 -0.33
C ILE A 176 14.24 8.70 -0.57
N ARG A 177 14.36 9.82 0.17
CA ARG A 177 15.50 10.73 0.08
C ARG A 177 16.84 10.01 0.29
N ARG A 178 16.93 9.12 1.28
CA ARG A 178 18.13 8.33 1.56
C ARG A 178 18.40 7.26 0.50
N ALA A 179 17.36 6.56 0.05
CA ALA A 179 17.47 5.49 -0.94
C ALA A 179 17.90 6.01 -2.33
N TYR A 180 17.44 7.21 -2.70
CA TYR A 180 17.77 7.86 -3.97
C TYR A 180 18.89 8.92 -3.85
N HIS A 181 19.56 8.99 -2.70
CA HIS A 181 20.66 9.92 -2.44
C HIS A 181 20.35 11.40 -2.74
N LEU A 182 19.11 11.82 -2.51
CA LEU A 182 18.68 13.20 -2.72
C LEU A 182 19.25 14.10 -1.61
N ARG A 183 19.81 15.25 -2.01
CA ARG A 183 20.29 16.28 -1.08
C ARG A 183 19.12 16.82 -0.26
N SER A 184 19.30 16.91 1.05
CA SER A 184 18.25 17.39 1.94
C SER A 184 18.04 18.90 1.82
N HIS A 185 16.84 19.38 2.17
CA HIS A 185 16.53 20.80 2.22
C HIS A 185 17.62 21.67 2.92
N PRO A 186 18.13 21.33 4.12
CA PRO A 186 19.17 22.15 4.76
C PRO A 186 20.51 22.12 4.01
N GLN A 187 20.84 21.01 3.33
CA GLN A 187 22.05 20.93 2.50
C GLN A 187 21.92 21.88 1.30
N ARG A 188 20.77 21.87 0.62
CA ARG A 188 20.50 22.79 -0.51
C ARG A 188 20.54 24.25 -0.09
N LEU A 189 19.94 24.60 1.05
CA LEU A 189 20.01 25.95 1.60
C LEU A 189 21.46 26.38 1.93
N THR A 190 22.29 25.44 2.42
CA THR A 190 23.72 25.71 2.67
C THR A 190 24.48 25.93 1.37
N GLU A 191 24.17 25.16 0.31
CA GLU A 191 24.74 25.34 -1.04
C GLU A 191 24.34 26.69 -1.66
N LEU A 192 23.16 27.21 -1.32
CA LEU A 192 22.74 28.58 -1.66
C LEU A 192 23.47 29.67 -0.85
N GLY A 193 24.42 29.30 0.00
CA GLY A 193 25.22 30.22 0.81
C GLY A 193 24.52 30.69 2.09
N MET A 194 23.42 30.05 2.51
CA MET A 194 22.81 30.35 3.79
C MET A 194 23.62 29.74 4.94
N VAL A 195 23.64 30.44 6.07
CA VAL A 195 24.46 30.09 7.23
C VAL A 195 23.60 29.74 8.43
N SER A 196 24.10 28.86 9.29
CA SER A 196 23.39 28.45 10.51
C SER A 196 23.28 29.60 11.52
N LEU A 197 22.34 29.47 12.47
CA LEU A 197 22.16 30.42 13.58
C LEU A 197 23.47 30.75 14.32
N ASN A 198 24.29 29.74 14.59
CA ASN A 198 25.56 29.92 15.32
C ASN A 198 26.64 30.57 14.46
N GLU A 199 26.64 30.32 13.16
CA GLU A 199 27.59 30.94 12.23
C GLU A 199 27.26 32.42 12.03
N ILE A 200 25.99 32.78 11.81
CA ILE A 200 25.58 34.18 11.69
C ILE A 200 25.76 34.95 13.01
N ALA A 201 25.56 34.30 14.16
CA ALA A 201 25.87 34.86 15.48
C ALA A 201 27.34 35.25 15.61
N ARG A 202 28.24 34.35 15.21
CA ARG A 202 29.69 34.61 15.22
C ARG A 202 30.07 35.72 14.25
N ARG A 203 29.53 35.71 13.03
CA ARG A 203 29.86 36.72 11.99
C ARG A 203 29.38 38.12 12.34
N LEU A 204 28.21 38.26 12.97
CA LEU A 204 27.67 39.56 13.38
C LEU A 204 28.13 40.00 14.78
N ALA A 205 28.83 39.12 15.50
CA ALA A 205 29.17 39.25 16.92
C ALA A 205 27.93 39.52 17.80
N LEU A 206 26.85 38.77 17.56
CA LEU A 206 25.57 38.88 18.27
C LEU A 206 25.21 37.59 18.99
N HIS A 207 24.47 37.70 20.09
CA HIS A 207 23.92 36.54 20.77
C HIS A 207 22.82 35.87 19.89
N PRO A 208 22.71 34.52 19.83
CA PRO A 208 21.71 33.82 19.01
C PRO A 208 20.26 34.26 19.25
N ASN A 209 19.89 34.62 20.48
CA ASN A 209 18.56 35.15 20.79
C ASN A 209 18.28 36.50 20.12
N THR A 210 19.30 37.35 19.94
CA THR A 210 19.15 38.62 19.21
C THR A 210 18.85 38.36 17.74
N ILE A 211 19.50 37.35 17.14
CA ILE A 211 19.23 36.94 15.75
C ILE A 211 17.80 36.42 15.59
N LYS A 212 17.32 35.59 16.52
CA LYS A 212 15.91 35.14 16.51
C LYS A 212 14.96 36.34 16.57
N LYS A 213 15.18 37.28 17.50
CA LYS A 213 14.38 38.52 17.58
C LYS A 213 14.44 39.34 16.29
N TRP A 214 15.61 39.46 15.68
CA TRP A 214 15.78 40.21 14.43
C TRP A 214 15.10 39.54 13.25
N ARG A 215 15.09 38.20 13.19
CA ARG A 215 14.26 37.45 12.23
C ARG A 215 12.77 37.71 12.48
N ASP A 216 12.33 37.62 13.73
CA ASP A 216 10.93 37.82 14.08
C ASP A 216 10.47 39.26 13.80
N ALA A 217 11.40 40.22 13.89
CA ALA A 217 11.21 41.62 13.49
C ALA A 217 11.40 41.88 11.98
N GLY A 218 11.70 40.86 11.17
CA GLY A 218 11.89 40.97 9.72
C GLY A 218 13.22 41.60 9.26
N LEU A 219 14.15 41.88 10.17
CA LEU A 219 15.47 42.46 9.86
C LEU A 219 16.46 41.45 9.27
N LEU A 220 16.23 40.15 9.52
CA LEU A 220 17.03 39.06 8.96
C LEU A 220 16.12 38.07 8.24
N THR A 221 16.47 37.76 6.99
CA THR A 221 15.79 36.73 6.21
C THR A 221 16.32 35.35 6.60
N GLY A 222 15.48 34.56 7.29
CA GLY A 222 15.76 33.18 7.63
C GLY A 222 14.74 32.23 7.01
N ARG A 223 15.21 31.11 6.45
CA ARG A 223 14.37 30.00 5.98
C ARG A 223 14.40 28.85 6.98
N LEU A 224 13.26 28.17 7.11
CA LEU A 224 13.12 26.97 7.93
C LEU A 224 13.92 25.84 7.29
N ALA A 225 14.90 25.31 8.00
CA ALA A 225 15.85 24.34 7.47
C ALA A 225 15.35 22.89 7.61
N ASN A 226 14.60 22.57 8.68
CA ASN A 226 14.11 21.22 8.94
C ASN A 226 12.92 21.20 9.91
N ASP A 227 12.34 20.01 10.09
CA ASP A 227 11.19 19.76 10.98
C ASP A 227 11.52 19.98 12.47
N LYS A 228 12.79 20.19 12.85
CA LYS A 228 13.17 20.52 14.23
C LYS A 228 13.00 22.00 14.56
N GLY A 229 12.61 22.83 13.59
CA GLY A 229 12.51 24.28 13.78
C GLY A 229 13.85 25.01 13.68
N GLU A 230 14.87 24.39 13.09
CA GLU A 230 16.15 25.06 12.83
C GLU A 230 16.01 26.02 11.65
N TYR A 231 16.71 27.16 11.69
CA TYR A 231 16.68 28.17 10.63
C TYR A 231 18.08 28.39 10.05
N LEU A 232 18.12 28.57 8.74
CA LEU A 232 19.29 29.02 7.98
C LEU A 232 19.04 30.46 7.52
N TYR A 233 20.07 31.28 7.54
CA TYR A 233 19.96 32.73 7.34
C TYR A 233 20.78 33.17 6.14
N HIS A 234 20.28 34.15 5.40
CA HIS A 234 21.12 34.88 4.47
C HIS A 234 22.11 35.75 5.23
N LEU A 235 23.33 35.83 4.69
CA LEU A 235 24.29 36.81 5.16
C LEU A 235 23.78 38.20 4.80
N PRO A 236 23.60 39.09 5.79
CA PRO A 236 23.16 40.43 5.49
C PRO A 236 24.23 41.22 4.74
N GLY A 237 23.79 42.09 3.84
CA GLY A 237 24.67 43.05 3.17
C GLY A 237 25.30 44.05 4.17
N PRO A 238 26.33 44.80 3.75
CA PRO A 238 27.04 45.76 4.59
C PRO A 238 26.14 46.89 5.13
N ASP A 239 24.98 47.14 4.51
CA ASP A 239 24.04 48.21 4.86
C ASP A 239 23.05 47.84 5.98
N LEU A 240 23.27 46.75 6.72
CA LEU A 240 22.32 46.36 7.76
C LEU A 240 22.35 47.36 8.93
N VAL A 241 21.35 48.23 8.98
CA VAL A 241 21.12 49.21 10.04
C VAL A 241 20.80 48.44 11.32
N ARG A 242 21.79 48.34 12.21
CA ARG A 242 21.62 47.69 13.51
C ARG A 242 20.71 48.56 14.39
N PRO A 243 19.55 48.07 14.85
CA PRO A 243 18.77 48.79 15.85
C PRO A 243 19.64 49.05 17.07
N ARG A 244 19.57 50.25 17.66
CA ARG A 244 20.25 50.53 18.93
C ARG A 244 19.65 49.64 20.01
N ILE A 245 20.36 48.58 20.37
CA ILE A 245 19.99 47.70 21.49
C ILE A 245 20.63 48.31 22.75
N GLY A 246 19.80 49.01 23.51
CA GLY A 246 20.12 49.44 24.86
C GLY A 246 18.84 49.82 25.59
N ARG A 247 18.76 49.49 26.88
CA ARG A 247 17.93 50.28 27.80
C ARG A 247 18.43 51.72 27.65
N PRO A 248 17.57 52.73 27.43
CA PRO A 248 18.05 54.12 27.47
C PRO A 248 18.84 54.30 28.78
N PRO A 249 19.97 55.05 28.78
CA PRO A 249 20.70 55.28 30.01
C PRO A 249 19.69 55.75 31.04
N ALA A 250 19.64 55.08 32.20
CA ALA A 250 18.82 55.56 33.28
C ALA A 250 19.20 57.02 33.49
N CYS A 251 18.23 57.95 33.42
CA CYS A 251 18.47 59.32 33.82
C CYS A 251 19.13 59.25 35.19
N GLY A 252 20.42 59.60 35.25
CA GLY A 252 21.13 59.65 36.51
C GLY A 252 20.38 60.61 37.43
N PRO A 253 20.37 60.37 38.75
CA PRO A 253 19.71 61.27 39.66
C PRO A 253 20.28 62.67 39.47
N SER A 254 19.43 63.61 39.08
CA SER A 254 19.75 65.04 39.07
C SER A 254 20.08 65.44 40.49
N HIS A 255 21.38 65.54 40.79
CA HIS A 255 21.85 66.26 41.95
C HIS A 255 21.69 67.76 41.67
N ASP A 256 20.51 68.28 41.97
CA ASP A 256 20.39 69.66 42.42
C ASP A 256 19.54 69.67 43.69
N SER A 257 20.23 70.02 44.77
CA SER A 257 19.71 70.20 46.12
C SER A 257 19.22 71.63 46.27
N ALA A 258 18.01 71.82 46.82
CA ALA A 258 17.62 72.90 47.75
C ALA A 258 16.08 72.96 47.81
N GLU A 259 15.45 72.47 48.88
CA GLU A 259 15.17 73.24 50.12
C GLU A 259 13.86 74.03 50.03
N ALA A 260 12.79 73.48 50.62
CA ALA A 260 11.72 74.17 51.34
C ALA A 260 10.72 73.11 51.84
N SER A 261 10.85 72.67 53.08
CA SER A 261 10.02 73.16 54.18
C SER A 261 8.53 72.86 54.08
N ARG A 262 8.13 71.97 54.99
CA ARG A 262 7.00 72.08 55.93
C ARG A 262 5.62 71.55 55.52
N CYS A 263 5.13 70.78 56.50
CA CYS A 263 3.77 70.73 57.02
C CYS A 263 2.79 69.69 56.45
N ARG A 264 2.55 68.70 57.34
CA ARG A 264 1.24 68.25 57.84
C ARG A 264 0.32 67.49 56.88
N SER A 265 0.10 66.24 57.24
CA SER A 265 -1.20 65.56 57.11
C SER A 265 -2.33 66.43 57.72
N PRO A 266 -3.58 66.25 57.30
CA PRO A 266 -4.37 65.23 57.99
C PRO A 266 -5.26 64.37 57.07
N ALA A 267 -5.74 63.30 57.69
CA ALA A 267 -6.77 62.40 57.20
C ALA A 267 -8.15 63.07 57.10
N SER A 268 -8.98 62.57 56.18
CA SER A 268 -10.45 62.50 56.27
C SER A 268 -10.93 61.58 55.13
N SER A 269 -11.38 60.34 55.38
CA SER A 269 -12.69 59.92 55.91
C SER A 269 -13.84 60.03 54.91
N GLY A 270 -14.54 58.90 54.72
CA GLY A 270 -15.90 58.79 54.17
C GLY A 270 -15.92 58.38 52.70
N ALA A 271 -16.84 57.55 52.21
CA ALA A 271 -17.96 56.85 52.81
C ALA A 271 -18.50 55.88 51.74
N THR A 272 -18.81 54.66 52.19
CA THR A 272 -20.01 53.84 51.91
C THR A 272 -20.71 53.79 50.53
N GLU A 273 -21.11 52.55 50.18
CA GLU A 273 -22.41 52.17 49.56
C GLU A 273 -22.62 52.53 48.07
N THR A 274 -23.20 51.73 47.17
CA THR A 274 -24.09 50.55 47.24
C THR A 274 -24.11 49.88 45.86
N ALA A 275 -24.33 48.57 45.80
CA ALA A 275 -24.89 47.87 44.63
C ALA A 275 -26.39 48.22 44.43
N PRO A 276 -26.96 48.10 43.23
CA PRO A 276 -27.84 46.94 42.91
C PRO A 276 -27.62 46.41 41.47
N THR A 277 -27.65 45.10 41.19
CA THR A 277 -28.79 44.16 41.02
C THR A 277 -29.41 44.15 39.61
N LYS A 278 -29.33 42.96 38.98
CA LYS A 278 -30.15 42.38 37.88
C LYS A 278 -30.07 43.10 36.50
N ALA A 279 -30.16 42.44 35.35
CA ALA A 279 -30.89 41.23 34.99
C ALA A 279 -30.40 40.65 33.65
N GLU A 280 -30.75 39.36 33.42
CA GLU A 280 -31.27 38.81 32.15
C GLU A 280 -30.41 38.89 30.86
N GLU A 281 -30.46 38.00 29.87
CA GLU A 281 -31.03 36.68 29.63
C GLU A 281 -30.60 36.33 28.18
N GLN A 282 -30.72 35.06 27.80
CA GLN A 282 -30.92 34.54 26.44
C GLN A 282 -29.71 34.04 25.62
N GLN A 283 -29.81 32.72 25.42
CA GLN A 283 -29.42 31.86 24.29
C GLN A 283 -27.99 31.30 24.23
#